data_AF-A0A7S1BMS7-F1
#
_entry.id   AF-A0A7S1BMS7-F1
#
_cell.length_a   1.000
_cell.length_b   1.000
_cell.length_c   1.000
_cell.angle_alpha   90.00
_cell.angle_beta   90.00
_cell.angle_gamma   90.00
#
_symmetry.space_group_name_H-M   'P 1'
#
loop_
_entity.id
_entity.type
_entity.pdbx_description
1 polymer ?
#
loop_
_entity_poly.entity_id
_entity_poly.type
_entity_poly.pdbx_seq_one_letter_code
_entity_poly.pdbx_strand_id
1 'polypeptide(L)'
;MSSFSYHELSHQDPSMKSKKNERGLNIILGVWTAVGVFFLYQGGLLENPTPRIGEFPGGEFVFKSDSRDYAASGGACRALEDLLKSTSEECIDPISNEPSKYWDHTIYIFYHDDPKKLPWKMMPRYSVGALLRPKQKHLKEKIVAIDDTYESVTVPKGKAAIIQFPHTDGLTSLLLFPYKVLSPLLKFANENRKGEDRDYGAIITTCDKEKSICTHYAVSFLSFFTYSDIFSC
;
A
#
# COMPACT_ATOMS: atom_id res chain seq x y z
N MET A 1 -25.09 -28.33 45.30
CA MET A 1 -24.64 -26.99 44.86
C MET A 1 -23.90 -26.37 46.04
N SER A 2 -22.57 -26.37 46.01
CA SER A 2 -21.74 -25.76 47.05
C SER A 2 -21.69 -24.25 46.82
N SER A 3 -22.36 -23.50 47.68
CA SER A 3 -22.26 -22.04 47.72
C SER A 3 -20.88 -21.64 48.25
N PHE A 4 -20.01 -21.15 47.38
CA PHE A 4 -18.78 -20.50 47.82
C PHE A 4 -19.14 -19.22 48.59
N SER A 5 -18.74 -19.17 49.86
CA SER A 5 -18.97 -18.02 50.73
C SER A 5 -18.06 -16.86 50.32
N TYR A 6 -18.63 -15.68 50.11
CA TYR A 6 -17.92 -14.46 49.71
C TYR A 6 -16.78 -14.07 50.67
N HIS A 7 -16.84 -14.54 51.92
CA HIS A 7 -15.82 -14.30 52.94
C HIS A 7 -14.53 -15.15 52.77
N GLU A 8 -14.55 -16.21 51.96
CA GLU A 8 -13.34 -16.99 51.64
C GLU A 8 -12.50 -16.36 50.52
N LEU A 9 -13.10 -15.47 49.70
CA LEU A 9 -12.40 -14.79 48.62
C LEU A 9 -11.55 -13.57 49.09
N SER A 10 -11.82 -13.04 50.28
CA SER A 10 -11.14 -11.86 50.82
C SER A 10 -9.88 -12.15 51.65
N HIS A 11 -9.61 -13.42 52.00
CA HIS A 11 -8.41 -13.81 52.76
C HIS A 11 -7.28 -14.40 51.92
N GLN A 12 -7.35 -14.30 50.60
CA GLN A 12 -6.19 -14.58 49.76
C GLN A 12 -5.21 -13.42 49.80
N ASP A 13 -4.10 -13.65 50.49
CA ASP A 13 -2.96 -12.77 50.67
C ASP A 13 -2.60 -12.02 49.36
N PRO A 14 -2.78 -10.69 49.29
CA PRO A 14 -2.62 -9.91 48.05
C PRO A 14 -1.20 -10.01 47.47
N SER A 15 -0.21 -10.32 48.30
CA SER A 15 1.19 -10.49 47.87
C SER A 15 1.42 -11.74 47.01
N MET A 16 0.66 -12.82 47.21
CA MET A 16 0.78 -14.05 46.42
C MET A 16 0.02 -13.98 45.10
N LYS A 17 -1.13 -13.28 45.06
CA LYS A 17 -1.83 -12.97 43.79
C LYS A 17 -0.97 -12.10 42.88
N SER A 18 -0.25 -11.13 43.44
CA SER A 18 0.65 -10.24 42.68
C SER A 18 1.75 -11.01 41.93
N LYS A 19 2.48 -11.91 42.60
CA LYS A 19 3.62 -12.63 41.98
C LYS A 19 3.21 -13.66 40.93
N LYS A 20 2.08 -14.36 41.12
CA LYS A 20 1.58 -15.33 40.13
C LYS A 20 1.04 -14.61 38.88
N ASN A 21 0.40 -13.46 39.07
CA ASN A 21 -0.09 -12.63 37.97
C ASN A 21 1.05 -11.97 37.19
N GLU A 22 2.13 -11.58 37.88
CA GLU A 22 3.34 -11.02 37.25
C GLU A 22 4.06 -12.02 36.34
N ARG A 23 4.21 -13.28 36.77
CA ARG A 23 4.78 -14.34 35.92
C ARG A 23 3.93 -14.60 34.67
N GLY A 24 2.61 -14.63 34.81
CA GLY A 24 1.69 -14.78 33.69
C GLY A 24 1.79 -13.64 32.68
N LEU A 25 1.83 -12.39 33.17
CA LEU A 25 1.99 -11.20 32.35
C LEU A 25 3.32 -11.22 31.57
N ASN A 26 4.42 -11.56 32.23
CA ASN A 26 5.74 -11.63 31.58
C ASN A 26 5.79 -12.66 30.45
N ILE A 27 5.14 -13.83 30.63
CA ILE A 27 5.05 -14.85 29.57
C ILE A 27 4.24 -14.29 28.38
N ILE A 28 3.09 -13.65 28.66
CA ILE A 28 2.24 -13.06 27.61
C ILE A 28 3.03 -11.98 26.85
N LEU A 29 3.72 -11.08 27.54
CA LEU A 29 4.56 -10.05 26.91
C LEU A 29 5.70 -10.66 26.09
N GLY A 30 6.35 -11.71 26.59
CA GLY A 30 7.40 -12.43 25.86
C GLY A 30 6.89 -13.05 24.56
N VAL A 31 5.73 -13.71 24.60
CA VAL A 31 5.10 -14.29 23.40
C VAL A 31 4.72 -13.20 22.40
N TRP A 32 4.05 -12.12 22.83
CA TRP A 32 3.69 -11.02 21.93
C TRP A 32 4.91 -10.31 21.35
N THR A 33 5.99 -10.19 22.11
CA THR A 33 7.26 -9.64 21.59
C THR A 33 7.84 -10.54 20.51
N ALA A 34 7.90 -11.85 20.74
CA ALA A 34 8.39 -12.81 19.74
C ALA A 34 7.53 -12.79 18.46
N VAL A 35 6.22 -12.73 18.60
CA VAL A 35 5.27 -12.59 17.48
C VAL A 35 5.50 -11.27 16.74
N GLY A 36 5.65 -10.16 17.46
CA GLY A 36 5.95 -8.86 16.86
C GLY A 36 7.27 -8.84 16.08
N VAL A 37 8.33 -9.42 16.64
CA VAL A 37 9.62 -9.58 15.96
C VAL A 37 9.49 -10.47 14.71
N PHE A 38 8.72 -11.55 14.78
CA PHE A 38 8.43 -12.39 13.62
C PHE A 38 7.72 -11.62 12.51
N PHE A 39 6.70 -10.82 12.82
CA PHE A 39 6.01 -10.00 11.82
C PHE A 39 6.89 -8.88 11.26
N LEU A 40 7.80 -8.32 12.05
CA LEU A 40 8.80 -7.36 11.55
C LEU A 40 9.78 -8.04 10.58
N TYR A 41 10.23 -9.25 10.93
CA TYR A 41 11.09 -10.06 10.06
C TYR A 41 10.39 -10.37 8.73
N GLN A 42 9.16 -10.90 8.77
CA GLN A 42 8.33 -11.15 7.57
C GLN A 42 8.05 -9.86 6.79
N GLY A 43 7.88 -8.74 7.49
CA GLY A 43 7.73 -7.42 6.88
C GLY A 43 8.98 -6.88 6.20
N GLY A 44 10.10 -7.61 6.18
CA GLY A 44 11.32 -7.19 5.51
C GLY A 44 12.20 -6.26 6.35
N LEU A 45 12.14 -6.34 7.69
CA LEU A 45 13.01 -5.53 8.56
C LEU A 45 14.50 -5.69 8.20
N LEU A 46 14.92 -6.93 7.87
CA LEU A 46 16.29 -7.26 7.48
C LEU A 46 16.55 -7.08 5.98
N GLU A 47 15.52 -6.86 5.18
CA GLU A 47 15.68 -6.58 3.75
C GLU A 47 16.31 -5.20 3.57
N ASN A 48 17.25 -5.12 2.64
CA ASN A 48 17.90 -3.88 2.22
C ASN A 48 17.58 -3.65 0.75
N PRO A 49 16.35 -3.22 0.45
CA PRO A 49 15.93 -3.08 -0.92
C PRO A 49 16.75 -1.97 -1.59
N THR A 50 17.33 -2.29 -2.74
CA THR A 50 18.14 -1.34 -3.51
C THR A 50 17.33 -0.82 -4.69
N PRO A 51 17.09 0.50 -4.77
CA PRO A 51 16.46 1.07 -5.94
C PRO A 51 17.28 0.76 -7.20
N ARG A 52 16.60 0.36 -8.27
CA ARG A 52 17.19 0.13 -9.58
C ARG A 52 16.48 0.94 -10.64
N ILE A 53 17.17 1.23 -11.74
CA ILE A 53 16.53 1.82 -12.92
C ILE A 53 15.74 0.73 -13.64
N GLY A 54 14.50 1.02 -13.97
CA GLY A 54 13.69 0.21 -14.86
C GLY A 54 12.69 1.06 -15.63
N GLU A 55 11.60 0.43 -16.04
CA GLU A 55 10.56 1.05 -16.84
C GLU A 55 9.22 0.93 -16.13
N PHE A 56 8.54 2.06 -15.96
CA PHE A 56 7.13 2.09 -15.60
C PHE A 56 6.32 1.76 -16.86
N PRO A 57 5.41 0.80 -16.78
CA PRO A 57 4.81 0.24 -17.98
C PRO A 57 3.79 1.17 -18.67
N GLY A 58 3.31 2.24 -18.01
CA GLY A 58 2.33 3.18 -18.60
C GLY A 58 0.96 2.53 -18.79
N GLY A 59 0.00 3.19 -19.43
CA GLY A 59 -1.33 2.63 -19.73
C GLY A 59 -2.47 3.61 -19.52
N GLU A 60 -3.70 3.12 -19.62
CA GLU A 60 -4.90 3.89 -19.29
C GLU A 60 -5.25 3.64 -17.83
N PHE A 61 -5.00 4.63 -16.98
CA PHE A 61 -5.25 4.54 -15.55
C PHE A 61 -6.66 5.02 -15.24
N VAL A 62 -7.52 4.12 -14.80
CA VAL A 62 -8.90 4.41 -14.38
C VAL A 62 -8.93 4.40 -12.85
N PHE A 63 -9.20 5.54 -12.23
CA PHE A 63 -8.90 5.74 -10.81
C PHE A 63 -9.95 6.57 -10.09
N LYS A 64 -9.94 6.45 -8.76
CA LYS A 64 -10.67 7.30 -7.84
C LYS A 64 -9.67 7.99 -6.93
N SER A 65 -9.76 9.31 -6.84
CA SER A 65 -8.94 10.11 -5.91
C SER A 65 -9.57 10.13 -4.53
N ASP A 66 -8.74 10.12 -3.50
CA ASP A 66 -9.14 10.25 -2.11
C ASP A 66 -8.09 11.05 -1.33
N SER A 67 -8.51 11.62 -0.19
CA SER A 67 -7.64 12.34 0.73
C SER A 67 -7.86 11.79 2.14
N ARG A 68 -7.07 10.77 2.47
CA ARG A 68 -7.10 10.04 3.75
C ARG A 68 -5.71 9.54 4.09
N ASP A 69 -5.55 9.01 5.29
CA ASP A 69 -4.33 8.32 5.69
C ASP A 69 -3.98 7.21 4.69
N TYR A 70 -2.70 7.04 4.37
CA TYR A 70 -2.24 6.00 3.43
C TYR A 70 -2.65 4.58 3.85
N ALA A 71 -2.92 4.34 5.14
CA ALA A 71 -3.49 3.08 5.62
C ALA A 71 -4.87 2.77 5.03
N ALA A 72 -5.66 3.79 4.66
CA ALA A 72 -6.98 3.63 4.05
C ALA A 72 -6.92 3.16 2.59
N SER A 73 -5.79 3.38 1.89
CA SER A 73 -5.62 3.00 0.48
C SER A 73 -5.82 1.50 0.25
N GLY A 74 -5.44 0.64 1.21
CA GLY A 74 -5.66 -0.80 1.13
C GLY A 74 -7.13 -1.21 1.19
N GLY A 75 -8.00 -0.38 1.78
CA GLY A 75 -9.46 -0.55 1.71
C GLY A 75 -9.99 -0.21 0.31
N ALA A 76 -9.52 0.89 -0.27
CA ALA A 76 -9.86 1.28 -1.63
C ALA A 76 -9.38 0.26 -2.69
N CYS A 77 -8.19 -0.33 -2.51
CA CYS A 77 -7.71 -1.40 -3.39
C CYS A 77 -8.62 -2.63 -3.36
N ARG A 78 -9.12 -3.02 -2.18
CA ARG A 78 -10.07 -4.14 -2.05
C ARG A 78 -11.40 -3.84 -2.70
N ALA A 79 -11.94 -2.63 -2.51
CA ALA A 79 -13.18 -2.21 -3.15
C ALA A 79 -13.05 -2.21 -4.69
N LEU A 80 -11.92 -1.73 -5.22
CA LEU A 80 -11.63 -1.79 -6.66
C LEU A 80 -11.48 -3.24 -7.15
N GLU A 81 -10.81 -4.10 -6.39
CA GLU A 81 -10.69 -5.53 -6.72
C GLU A 81 -12.06 -6.22 -6.81
N ASP A 82 -12.96 -5.93 -5.87
CA ASP A 82 -14.33 -6.46 -5.87
C ASP A 82 -15.13 -5.92 -7.07
N LEU A 83 -14.96 -4.64 -7.40
CA LEU A 83 -15.55 -4.03 -8.58
C LEU A 83 -15.04 -4.70 -9.87
N LEU A 84 -13.73 -4.92 -10.01
CA LEU A 84 -13.15 -5.61 -11.17
C LEU A 84 -13.69 -7.03 -11.31
N LYS A 85 -13.80 -7.79 -10.21
CA LYS A 85 -14.42 -9.13 -10.21
C LYS A 85 -15.89 -9.10 -10.64
N SER A 86 -16.62 -8.05 -10.32
CA SER A 86 -18.03 -7.91 -10.72
C SER A 86 -18.24 -7.73 -12.23
N THR A 87 -17.21 -7.32 -12.97
CA THR A 87 -17.29 -7.10 -14.43
C THR A 87 -17.45 -8.39 -15.25
N SER A 88 -17.30 -9.57 -14.61
CA SER A 88 -17.30 -10.90 -15.24
C SER A 88 -16.22 -11.12 -16.30
N GLU A 89 -15.20 -10.27 -16.31
CA GLU A 89 -14.08 -10.34 -17.26
C GLU A 89 -12.95 -11.19 -16.72
N GLU A 90 -12.23 -11.85 -17.62
CA GLU A 90 -11.06 -12.63 -17.25
C GLU A 90 -9.92 -11.67 -16.87
N CYS A 91 -9.31 -11.91 -15.71
CA CYS A 91 -8.14 -11.17 -15.31
C CYS A 91 -6.95 -11.67 -16.13
N ILE A 92 -6.34 -10.78 -16.92
CA ILE A 92 -5.13 -11.09 -17.71
C ILE A 92 -3.96 -10.38 -17.05
N ASP A 93 -2.89 -11.11 -16.75
CA ASP A 93 -1.62 -10.52 -16.31
C ASP A 93 -1.02 -9.71 -17.47
N PRO A 94 -0.76 -8.40 -17.30
CA PRO A 94 -0.27 -7.52 -18.35
C PRO A 94 1.17 -7.82 -18.78
N ILE A 95 1.93 -8.58 -17.97
CA ILE A 95 3.31 -8.98 -18.21
C ILE A 95 3.36 -10.33 -18.92
N SER A 96 2.74 -11.37 -18.34
CA SER A 96 2.75 -12.71 -18.95
C SER A 96 1.74 -12.86 -20.08
N ASN A 97 0.71 -12.01 -20.11
CA ASN A 97 -0.44 -12.11 -20.99
C ASN A 97 -1.21 -13.44 -20.82
N GLU A 98 -1.13 -14.04 -19.64
CA GLU A 98 -1.86 -15.24 -19.25
C GLU A 98 -3.01 -14.89 -18.30
N PRO A 99 -4.07 -15.72 -18.25
CA PRO A 99 -5.09 -15.61 -17.21
C PRO A 99 -4.45 -15.66 -15.82
N SER A 100 -4.84 -14.73 -14.96
CA SER A 100 -4.42 -14.66 -13.57
C SER A 100 -5.62 -14.81 -12.65
N LYS A 101 -5.40 -15.38 -11.47
CA LYS A 101 -6.43 -15.51 -10.45
C LYS A 101 -6.70 -14.18 -9.71
N TYR A 102 -5.71 -13.29 -9.69
CA TYR A 102 -5.73 -12.07 -8.89
C TYR A 102 -5.63 -10.84 -9.80
N TRP A 103 -6.29 -9.73 -9.41
CA TRP A 103 -6.27 -8.44 -10.14
C TRP A 103 -5.21 -7.46 -9.61
N ASP A 104 -4.43 -7.89 -8.63
CA ASP A 104 -3.48 -7.10 -7.86
C ASP A 104 -2.38 -6.47 -8.74
N HIS A 105 -1.90 -7.17 -9.76
CA HIS A 105 -0.97 -6.65 -10.78
C HIS A 105 -1.55 -5.53 -11.66
N THR A 106 -2.88 -5.37 -11.65
CA THR A 106 -3.60 -4.32 -12.39
C THR A 106 -3.94 -3.14 -11.49
N ILE A 107 -3.91 -3.31 -10.16
CA ILE A 107 -4.28 -2.27 -9.19
C ILE A 107 -3.03 -1.47 -8.80
N TYR A 108 -3.15 -0.15 -8.92
CA TYR A 108 -2.08 0.80 -8.63
C TYR A 108 -2.56 1.89 -7.67
N ILE A 109 -1.67 2.30 -6.78
CA ILE A 109 -1.84 3.43 -5.87
C ILE A 109 -0.85 4.52 -6.29
N PHE A 110 -1.36 5.70 -6.61
CA PHE A 110 -0.56 6.88 -6.95
C PHE A 110 -0.55 7.80 -5.75
N TYR A 111 0.60 7.98 -5.11
CA TYR A 111 0.79 8.94 -4.05
C TYR A 111 1.23 10.28 -4.63
N HIS A 112 0.42 11.31 -4.41
CA HIS A 112 0.62 12.64 -5.01
C HIS A 112 1.50 13.56 -4.18
N ASP A 113 1.68 13.21 -2.89
CA ASP A 113 2.34 14.08 -1.92
C ASP A 113 3.55 13.41 -1.27
N ASP A 114 4.56 14.22 -0.96
CA ASP A 114 5.66 13.82 -0.08
C ASP A 114 5.23 14.00 1.38
N PRO A 115 5.03 12.90 2.15
CA PRO A 115 4.56 12.99 3.52
C PRO A 115 5.51 13.76 4.45
N LYS A 116 6.79 13.95 4.08
CA LYS A 116 7.73 14.75 4.87
C LYS A 116 7.56 16.26 4.66
N LYS A 117 6.91 16.68 3.58
CA LYS A 117 6.71 18.08 3.22
C LYS A 117 5.28 18.55 3.43
N LEU A 118 4.34 17.63 3.62
CA LEU A 118 2.96 17.97 3.92
C LEU A 118 2.84 18.73 5.24
N PRO A 119 2.11 19.86 5.29
CA PRO A 119 1.74 20.49 6.55
C PRO A 119 0.93 19.52 7.42
N TRP A 120 1.12 19.56 8.73
CA TRP A 120 0.46 18.67 9.69
C TRP A 120 -1.09 18.70 9.68
N LYS A 121 -1.69 19.73 9.05
CA LYS A 121 -3.15 19.86 8.89
C LYS A 121 -3.68 19.31 7.56
N MET A 122 -2.79 19.00 6.61
CA MET A 122 -3.20 18.49 5.29
C MET A 122 -3.12 16.97 5.31
N MET A 123 -4.21 16.33 4.89
CA MET A 123 -4.20 14.89 4.65
C MET A 123 -3.49 14.61 3.33
N PRO A 124 -2.71 13.51 3.26
CA PRO A 124 -2.09 13.13 2.02
C PRO A 124 -3.15 12.73 1.00
N ARG A 125 -2.86 12.98 -0.27
CA ARG A 125 -3.72 12.64 -1.39
C ARG A 125 -3.16 11.46 -2.14
N TYR A 126 -4.06 10.56 -2.53
CA TYR A 126 -3.71 9.43 -3.35
C TYR A 126 -4.83 9.13 -4.34
N SER A 127 -4.48 8.44 -5.41
CA SER A 127 -5.45 7.84 -6.32
C SER A 127 -5.28 6.32 -6.30
N VAL A 128 -6.37 5.58 -6.18
CA VAL A 128 -6.39 4.12 -6.35
C VAL A 128 -7.12 3.81 -7.64
N GLY A 129 -6.51 3.00 -8.50
CA GLY A 129 -7.07 2.73 -9.81
C GLY A 129 -6.51 1.48 -10.47
N ALA A 130 -7.12 1.12 -11.59
CA ALA A 130 -6.70 0.05 -12.46
C ALA A 130 -5.85 0.63 -13.61
N LEU A 131 -4.63 0.13 -13.81
CA LEU A 131 -3.78 0.51 -14.94
C LEU A 131 -4.03 -0.45 -16.11
N LEU A 132 -4.97 -0.07 -16.96
CA LEU A 132 -5.46 -0.89 -18.06
C LEU A 132 -4.49 -0.90 -19.24
N ARG A 133 -4.21 -2.10 -19.75
CA ARG A 133 -3.48 -2.33 -21.00
C ARG A 133 -4.40 -2.27 -22.22
N PRO A 134 -3.85 -2.20 -23.45
CA PRO A 134 -4.65 -2.18 -24.67
C PRO A 134 -5.74 -3.27 -24.73
N LYS A 135 -5.48 -4.48 -24.23
CA LYS A 135 -6.44 -5.60 -24.19
C LYS A 135 -7.54 -5.47 -23.13
N GLN A 136 -7.37 -4.56 -22.17
CA GLN A 136 -8.26 -4.34 -21.04
C GLN A 136 -9.00 -2.99 -21.13
N LYS A 137 -8.85 -2.26 -22.23
CA LYS A 137 -9.44 -0.92 -22.39
C LYS A 137 -10.96 -0.91 -22.26
N HIS A 138 -11.63 -2.01 -22.65
CA HIS A 138 -13.07 -2.16 -22.48
C HIS A 138 -13.51 -2.17 -21.02
N LEU A 139 -12.61 -2.50 -20.07
CA LEU A 139 -12.91 -2.45 -18.63
C LEU A 139 -13.18 -1.02 -18.16
N LYS A 140 -12.62 0.00 -18.81
CA LYS A 140 -12.84 1.40 -18.46
C LYS A 140 -14.33 1.73 -18.45
N GLU A 141 -15.02 1.43 -19.55
CA GLU A 141 -16.45 1.73 -19.70
C GLU A 141 -17.28 0.99 -18.64
N LYS A 142 -16.90 -0.25 -18.32
CA LYS A 142 -17.56 -1.02 -17.26
C LYS A 142 -17.33 -0.44 -15.87
N ILE A 143 -16.10 -0.04 -15.54
CA ILE A 143 -15.78 0.54 -14.23
C ILE A 143 -16.56 1.84 -14.02
N VAL A 144 -16.52 2.74 -15.01
CA VAL A 144 -17.22 4.03 -14.96
C VAL A 144 -18.75 3.85 -14.98
N ALA A 145 -19.28 2.82 -15.65
CA ALA A 145 -20.71 2.52 -15.61
C ALA A 145 -21.19 1.99 -14.25
N ILE A 146 -20.32 1.33 -13.47
CA ILE A 146 -20.64 0.83 -12.13
C ILE A 146 -20.54 1.95 -11.09
N ASP A 147 -19.50 2.78 -11.19
CA ASP A 147 -19.25 3.91 -10.28
C ASP A 147 -18.72 5.10 -11.09
N ASP A 148 -19.56 6.13 -11.23
CA ASP A 148 -19.29 7.34 -12.01
C ASP A 148 -18.25 8.28 -11.37
N THR A 149 -17.82 7.97 -10.15
CA THR A 149 -16.74 8.69 -9.46
C THR A 149 -15.34 8.29 -9.95
N TYR A 150 -15.23 7.30 -10.84
CA TYR A 150 -13.96 6.94 -11.47
C TYR A 150 -13.64 7.85 -12.65
N GLU A 151 -12.42 8.36 -12.65
CA GLU A 151 -11.83 9.13 -13.73
C GLU A 151 -10.86 8.28 -14.54
N SER A 152 -10.44 8.76 -15.71
CA SER A 152 -9.45 8.05 -16.53
C SER A 152 -8.40 8.99 -17.09
N VAL A 153 -7.15 8.55 -17.08
CA VAL A 153 -6.04 9.29 -17.69
C VAL A 153 -5.04 8.36 -18.36
N THR A 154 -4.43 8.82 -19.45
CA THR A 154 -3.35 8.06 -20.08
C THR A 154 -2.03 8.39 -19.41
N VAL A 155 -1.42 7.39 -18.77
CA VAL A 155 -0.11 7.49 -18.12
C VAL A 155 0.96 7.01 -19.10
N PRO A 156 1.99 7.82 -19.41
CA PRO A 156 3.00 7.41 -20.37
C PRO A 156 3.88 6.28 -19.81
N LYS A 157 4.34 5.43 -20.72
CA LYS A 157 5.42 4.48 -20.43
C LYS A 157 6.73 5.27 -20.32
N GLY A 158 7.57 4.95 -19.33
CA GLY A 158 8.78 5.74 -19.15
C GLY A 158 9.76 5.17 -18.13
N LYS A 159 10.95 5.76 -18.09
CA LYS A 159 11.99 5.38 -17.14
C LYS A 159 11.53 5.67 -15.72
N ALA A 160 11.78 4.72 -14.81
CA ALA A 160 11.43 4.84 -13.40
C ALA A 160 12.54 4.30 -12.52
N ALA A 161 12.67 4.85 -11.31
CA ALA A 161 13.34 4.15 -10.23
C ALA A 161 12.35 3.12 -9.67
N ILE A 162 12.82 1.89 -9.46
CA ILE A 162 12.00 0.76 -9.03
C ILE A 162 12.63 0.19 -7.77
N ILE A 163 11.80 -0.08 -6.78
CA ILE A 163 12.18 -0.84 -5.60
C ILE A 163 11.12 -1.90 -5.34
N GLN A 164 11.56 -3.11 -5.01
CA GLN A 164 10.67 -4.21 -4.65
C GLN A 164 10.82 -4.49 -3.16
N PHE A 165 9.70 -4.73 -2.49
CA PHE A 165 9.67 -4.94 -1.05
C PHE A 165 8.64 -6.02 -0.68
N PRO A 166 8.89 -6.86 0.33
CA PRO A 166 7.93 -7.86 0.76
C PRO A 166 6.58 -7.25 1.15
N HIS A 167 5.52 -7.88 0.68
CA HIS A 167 4.15 -7.52 1.02
C HIS A 167 3.66 -8.42 2.15
N THR A 168 3.13 -7.82 3.22
CA THR A 168 2.60 -8.58 4.37
C THR A 168 1.14 -8.27 4.69
N ASP A 169 0.43 -7.51 3.83
CA ASP A 169 -0.96 -7.07 4.04
C ASP A 169 -1.23 -6.50 5.45
N GLY A 170 -0.18 -6.04 6.13
CA GLY A 170 -0.18 -5.85 7.58
C GLY A 170 0.47 -4.54 8.00
N LEU A 171 0.24 -4.19 9.27
CA LEU A 171 0.78 -2.98 9.90
C LEU A 171 2.31 -2.88 9.78
N THR A 172 3.03 -4.00 9.75
CA THR A 172 4.50 -4.00 9.64
C THR A 172 5.00 -3.48 8.30
N SER A 173 4.37 -3.85 7.18
CA SER A 173 4.69 -3.27 5.87
C SER A 173 4.48 -1.76 5.85
N LEU A 174 3.37 -1.28 6.45
CA LEU A 174 3.06 0.13 6.56
C LEU A 174 4.10 0.89 7.41
N LEU A 175 4.54 0.29 8.54
CA LEU A 175 5.55 0.89 9.41
C LEU A 175 6.93 0.98 8.74
N LEU A 176 7.30 -0.03 7.96
CA LEU A 176 8.61 -0.09 7.30
C LEU A 176 8.65 0.71 6.00
N PHE A 177 7.51 0.89 5.31
CA PHE A 177 7.41 1.56 4.02
C PHE A 177 8.09 2.95 3.97
N PRO A 178 7.85 3.90 4.90
CA PRO A 178 8.50 5.22 4.86
C PRO A 178 10.04 5.17 4.88
N TYR A 179 10.59 4.20 5.62
CA TYR A 179 12.03 4.09 5.89
C TYR A 179 12.76 3.22 4.88
N LYS A 180 12.19 2.07 4.54
CA LYS A 180 12.82 1.06 3.66
C LYS A 180 12.49 1.26 2.20
N VAL A 181 11.35 1.86 1.88
CA VAL A 181 10.89 2.01 0.50
C VAL A 181 10.92 3.46 0.07
N LEU A 182 10.11 4.31 0.71
CA LEU A 182 9.87 5.67 0.27
C LEU A 182 11.15 6.52 0.29
N SER A 183 11.88 6.52 1.41
CA SER A 183 13.07 7.37 1.56
C SER A 183 14.20 7.00 0.58
N PRO A 184 14.61 5.72 0.43
CA PRO A 184 15.62 5.33 -0.55
C PRO A 184 15.18 5.59 -1.99
N LEU A 185 13.91 5.31 -2.31
CA LEU A 185 13.37 5.50 -3.65
C LEU A 185 13.36 6.98 -4.06
N LEU A 186 12.88 7.87 -3.18
CA LEU A 186 12.89 9.31 -3.44
C LEU A 186 14.32 9.87 -3.52
N LYS A 187 15.23 9.42 -2.64
CA LYS A 187 16.63 9.82 -2.70
C LYS A 187 17.26 9.43 -4.05
N PHE A 188 17.10 8.16 -4.44
CA PHE A 188 17.63 7.66 -5.71
C PHE A 188 17.00 8.38 -6.92
N ALA A 189 15.69 8.62 -6.90
CA ALA A 189 15.00 9.36 -7.95
C ALA A 189 15.54 10.78 -8.09
N ASN A 190 15.76 11.48 -6.97
CA ASN A 190 16.32 12.83 -6.96
C ASN A 190 17.77 12.89 -7.46
N GLU A 191 18.61 11.92 -7.08
CA GLU A 191 20.01 11.83 -7.53
C GLU A 191 20.13 11.51 -9.04
N ASN A 192 19.14 10.83 -9.61
CA ASN A 192 19.12 10.42 -11.02
C ASN A 192 18.25 11.32 -11.92
N ARG A 193 17.65 12.38 -11.37
CA ARG A 193 16.90 13.38 -12.15
C ARG A 193 17.87 14.26 -12.96
N LYS A 194 17.54 14.51 -14.22
CA LYS A 194 18.22 15.47 -15.09
C LYS A 194 17.24 16.58 -15.46
N GLY A 195 17.53 17.84 -15.12
CA GLY A 195 16.72 19.02 -15.50
C GLY A 195 16.11 19.82 -14.34
N GLU A 196 15.43 20.92 -14.67
CA GLU A 196 14.84 21.89 -13.72
C GLU A 196 13.40 21.57 -13.28
N ASP A 197 12.78 20.50 -13.81
CA ASP A 197 11.43 20.07 -13.42
C ASP A 197 11.47 19.38 -12.05
N ARG A 198 11.40 20.20 -10.99
CA ARG A 198 11.60 19.79 -9.59
C ARG A 198 10.36 19.26 -8.91
N ASP A 199 9.19 19.36 -9.54
CA ASP A 199 7.97 18.93 -8.91
C ASP A 199 7.83 17.39 -8.91
N TYR A 200 7.09 16.95 -7.91
CA TYR A 200 7.23 15.70 -7.20
C TYR A 200 7.10 14.48 -8.11
N GLY A 201 7.98 13.48 -7.93
CA GLY A 201 7.81 12.19 -8.59
C GLY A 201 6.72 11.44 -7.85
N ALA A 202 5.54 11.27 -8.45
CA ALA A 202 4.52 10.43 -7.84
C ALA A 202 5.09 9.05 -7.56
N ILE A 203 4.85 8.57 -6.35
CA ILE A 203 5.20 7.21 -5.99
C ILE A 203 4.03 6.35 -6.39
N ILE A 204 4.28 5.43 -7.31
CA ILE A 204 3.27 4.51 -7.79
C ILE A 204 3.56 3.15 -7.16
N THR A 205 2.56 2.52 -6.55
CA THR A 205 2.70 1.20 -5.91
C THR A 205 1.73 0.21 -6.52
N THR A 206 2.20 -0.99 -6.80
CA THR A 206 1.38 -2.16 -7.14
C THR A 206 1.91 -3.36 -6.36
N CYS A 207 1.06 -4.35 -6.10
CA CYS A 207 1.46 -5.53 -5.33
C CYS A 207 1.04 -6.80 -6.05
N ASP A 208 1.86 -7.82 -5.92
CA ASP A 208 1.63 -9.18 -6.38
C ASP A 208 1.52 -10.06 -5.12
N LYS A 209 0.29 -10.41 -4.75
CA LYS A 209 -0.07 -11.22 -3.58
C LYS A 209 0.42 -12.64 -3.73
N GLU A 210 0.45 -13.19 -4.95
CA GLU A 210 0.96 -14.54 -5.20
C GLU A 210 2.45 -14.62 -4.88
N LYS A 211 3.22 -13.62 -5.31
CA LYS A 211 4.66 -13.51 -5.00
C LYS A 211 4.95 -12.86 -3.65
N SER A 212 3.92 -12.34 -2.96
CA SER A 212 4.06 -11.57 -1.73
C SER A 212 5.07 -10.41 -1.85
N ILE A 213 5.03 -9.68 -2.98
CA ILE A 213 5.94 -8.58 -3.28
C ILE A 213 5.16 -7.35 -3.75
N CYS A 214 5.47 -6.18 -3.20
CA CYS A 214 5.06 -4.91 -3.78
C CYS A 214 6.19 -4.30 -4.61
N THR A 215 5.83 -3.72 -5.76
CA THR A 215 6.74 -2.95 -6.60
C THR A 215 6.35 -1.48 -6.51
N HIS A 216 7.32 -0.65 -6.15
CA HIS A 216 7.16 0.79 -6.02
C HIS A 216 8.00 1.50 -7.06
N TYR A 217 7.38 2.43 -7.76
CA TYR A 217 7.97 3.22 -8.82
C TYR A 217 8.06 4.67 -8.40
N ALA A 218 9.20 5.30 -8.62
CA ALA A 218 9.30 6.76 -8.69
C ALA A 218 9.51 7.15 -10.15
N VAL A 219 8.51 7.81 -10.71
CA VAL A 219 8.46 8.19 -12.12
C VAL A 219 8.79 9.67 -12.29
N SER A 220 9.52 10.00 -13.36
CA SER A 220 10.00 11.37 -13.60
C SER A 220 9.12 12.20 -14.54
N PHE A 221 8.09 11.61 -15.16
CA PHE A 221 7.31 12.25 -16.22
C PHE A 221 6.02 12.94 -15.74
N LEU A 222 5.81 13.10 -14.43
CA LEU A 222 4.57 13.70 -13.92
C LEU A 222 4.48 15.22 -14.05
N SER A 223 5.42 15.91 -14.69
CA SER A 223 5.18 17.29 -15.13
C SER A 223 4.01 17.43 -16.12
N PHE A 224 3.51 16.32 -16.68
CA PHE A 224 2.27 16.29 -17.47
C PHE A 224 0.97 16.36 -16.65
N PHE A 225 1.02 16.01 -15.36
CA PHE A 225 -0.13 16.14 -14.47
C PHE A 225 0.00 17.46 -13.72
N THR A 226 -0.13 18.57 -14.46
CA THR A 226 -0.34 19.85 -13.80
C THR A 226 -1.58 19.73 -12.93
N TYR A 227 -1.41 20.07 -11.65
CA TYR A 227 -2.40 20.00 -10.57
C TYR A 227 -3.78 20.57 -10.94
N SER A 228 -3.85 21.44 -11.95
CA SER A 228 -5.08 22.00 -12.52
C SER A 228 -5.95 20.97 -13.23
N ASP A 229 -5.39 19.95 -13.89
CA ASP A 229 -6.18 19.10 -14.79
C ASP A 229 -6.92 17.97 -14.06
N ILE A 230 -6.49 17.63 -12.84
CA ILE A 230 -7.13 16.58 -12.02
C ILE A 230 -8.18 17.18 -11.05
N PHE A 231 -8.09 18.46 -10.70
CA PHE A 231 -8.91 19.06 -9.63
C PHE A 231 -9.73 20.29 -10.06
N SER A 232 -9.91 20.54 -11.37
CA SER A 232 -10.76 21.66 -11.86
C SER A 232 -12.22 21.27 -12.13
N CYS A 233 -12.73 20.19 -11.54
CA CYS A 233 -14.15 19.82 -11.60
C CYS A 233 -14.94 20.39 -10.42
#